data_AF-A0A439UWE5-F1
#
_entry.id   AF-A0A439UWE5-F1
#
_cell.length_a   1.000
_cell.length_b   1.000
_cell.length_c   1.000
_cell.angle_alpha   90.00
_cell.angle_beta   90.00
_cell.angle_gamma   90.00
#
_symmetry.space_group_name_H-M   'P 1'
#
loop_
_entity.id
_entity.type
_entity.pdbx_description
1 polymer ?
#
loop_
_entity_poly.entity_id
_entity_poly.type
_entity_poly.pdbx_seq_one_letter_code
_entity_poly.pdbx_strand_id
1 'polypeptide(L)'
;MRVPTDLYEKLLFDIERLRSARSSAESKYAAFDCAVNSWHLVDWTLHLADNAAYERLSGQKRGAKRGKVTPEASFMDAQLDRLPALEVCYTLANSVKHREMRTDRMPTVSTGSTGLFSWSEPATGTGRRSITGITLLTYLEADGERHNAIDLFEAMAAQWRVFLIHEGLFEFRPEQPDD
;
A
#
# COMPACT_ATOMS: atom_id res chain seq x y z
N MET A 1 -9.45 -16.10 2.27
CA MET A 1 -8.88 -15.14 3.23
C MET A 1 -9.85 -15.02 4.41
N ARG A 2 -9.35 -15.17 5.64
CA ARG A 2 -10.08 -15.26 6.92
C ARG A 2 -9.39 -14.50 8.05
N VAL A 3 -8.06 -14.28 7.98
CA VAL A 3 -7.26 -13.57 9.00
C VAL A 3 -6.39 -12.48 8.38
N PRO A 4 -5.93 -11.46 9.13
CA PRO A 4 -5.11 -10.36 8.61
C PRO A 4 -3.91 -10.82 7.79
N THR A 5 -3.26 -11.92 8.20
CA THR A 5 -2.14 -12.55 7.47
C THR A 5 -2.50 -12.87 6.02
N ASP A 6 -3.72 -13.33 5.73
CA ASP A 6 -4.14 -13.65 4.36
C ASP A 6 -4.19 -12.40 3.46
N LEU A 7 -4.68 -11.28 4.02
CA LEU A 7 -4.74 -10.02 3.28
C LEU A 7 -3.35 -9.39 3.16
N TYR A 8 -2.48 -9.61 4.14
CA TYR A 8 -1.06 -9.25 4.07
C TYR A 8 -0.33 -10.03 2.97
N GLU A 9 -0.57 -11.34 2.83
CA GLU A 9 -0.02 -12.13 1.72
C GLU A 9 -0.54 -11.65 0.36
N LYS A 10 -1.83 -11.29 0.28
CA LYS A 10 -2.36 -10.65 -0.93
C LYS A 10 -1.67 -9.31 -1.23
N LEU A 11 -1.36 -8.49 -0.21
CA LEU A 11 -0.57 -7.27 -0.39
C LEU A 11 0.80 -7.59 -0.99
N LEU A 12 1.52 -8.60 -0.49
CA LEU A 12 2.80 -9.02 -1.07
C LEU A 12 2.66 -9.49 -2.52
N PHE A 13 1.60 -10.24 -2.82
CA PHE A 13 1.30 -10.66 -4.19
C PHE A 13 1.05 -9.47 -5.12
N ASP A 14 0.32 -8.45 -4.67
CA ASP A 14 0.06 -7.25 -5.48
C ASP A 14 1.30 -6.38 -5.64
N ILE A 15 2.22 -6.36 -4.67
CA ILE A 15 3.55 -5.73 -4.80
C ILE A 15 4.37 -6.44 -5.88
N GLU A 16 4.35 -7.78 -5.92
CA GLU A 16 5.03 -8.52 -6.99
C GLU A 16 4.38 -8.25 -8.36
N ARG A 17 3.04 -8.20 -8.43
CA ARG A 17 2.34 -7.77 -9.66
C ARG A 17 2.76 -6.39 -10.11
N LEU A 18 2.96 -5.45 -9.18
CA LEU A 18 3.42 -4.10 -9.49
C LEU A 18 4.86 -4.13 -10.05
N ARG A 19 5.75 -4.90 -9.42
CA ARG A 19 7.15 -5.07 -9.85
C ARG A 19 7.26 -5.70 -11.24
N SER A 20 6.40 -6.68 -11.51
CA SER A 20 6.38 -7.44 -12.77
C SER A 20 5.48 -6.83 -13.85
N ALA A 21 4.90 -5.64 -13.63
CA ALA A 21 4.00 -4.98 -14.57
C ALA A 21 4.72 -4.62 -15.88
N ARG A 22 4.07 -4.90 -17.02
CA ARG A 22 4.62 -4.66 -18.37
C ARG A 22 3.94 -3.51 -19.09
N SER A 23 2.84 -3.01 -18.54
CA SER A 23 2.13 -1.85 -19.07
C SER A 23 1.79 -0.83 -17.98
N SER A 24 1.58 0.42 -18.41
CA SER A 24 1.13 1.49 -17.51
C SER A 24 -0.20 1.15 -16.84
N ALA A 25 -1.14 0.51 -17.55
CA ALA A 25 -2.42 0.09 -17.00
C ALA A 25 -2.25 -0.98 -15.90
N GLU A 26 -1.49 -2.04 -16.18
CA GLU A 26 -1.18 -3.09 -15.18
C GLU A 26 -0.55 -2.50 -13.92
N SER A 27 0.43 -1.61 -14.09
CA SER A 27 1.12 -1.00 -12.97
C SER A 27 0.20 -0.11 -12.11
N LYS A 28 -0.72 0.62 -12.74
CA LYS A 28 -1.68 1.48 -12.04
C LYS A 28 -2.69 0.65 -11.26
N TYR A 29 -3.17 -0.44 -11.85
CA TYR A 29 -4.10 -1.35 -11.17
C TYR A 29 -3.42 -2.10 -10.02
N ALA A 30 -2.20 -2.59 -10.20
CA ALA A 30 -1.45 -3.24 -9.13
C ALA A 30 -1.14 -2.27 -7.98
N ALA A 31 -0.70 -1.04 -8.28
CA ALA A 31 -0.50 0.00 -7.27
C ALA A 31 -1.80 0.34 -6.51
N PHE A 32 -2.91 0.38 -7.23
CA PHE A 32 -4.21 0.61 -6.62
C PHE A 32 -4.64 -0.53 -5.69
N ASP A 33 -4.49 -1.78 -6.13
CA ASP A 33 -4.76 -2.97 -5.33
C ASP A 33 -3.90 -3.01 -4.06
N CYS A 34 -2.62 -2.60 -4.15
CA CYS A 34 -1.73 -2.47 -2.99
C CYS A 34 -2.27 -1.47 -1.95
N ALA A 35 -2.70 -0.28 -2.39
CA ALA A 35 -3.27 0.74 -1.50
C ALA A 35 -4.56 0.24 -0.83
N VAL A 36 -5.43 -0.40 -1.61
CA VAL A 36 -6.71 -0.95 -1.13
C VAL A 36 -6.47 -2.05 -0.10
N ASN A 37 -5.63 -3.04 -0.38
CA ASN A 37 -5.34 -4.10 0.59
C ASN A 37 -4.68 -3.53 1.85
N SER A 38 -3.74 -2.60 1.70
CA SER A 38 -3.06 -1.95 2.83
C SER A 38 -4.04 -1.21 3.72
N TRP A 39 -5.03 -0.53 3.14
CA TRP A 39 -6.10 0.12 3.90
C TRP A 39 -7.06 -0.90 4.54
N HIS A 40 -7.46 -1.94 3.81
CA HIS A 40 -8.40 -2.95 4.33
C HIS A 40 -7.80 -3.84 5.43
N LEU A 41 -6.48 -3.91 5.55
CA LEU A 41 -5.83 -4.54 6.72
C LEU A 41 -6.26 -3.90 8.03
N VAL A 42 -6.67 -2.62 8.04
CA VAL A 42 -7.26 -1.97 9.22
C VAL A 42 -8.54 -2.66 9.65
N ASP A 43 -9.49 -2.85 8.73
CA ASP A 43 -10.76 -3.51 9.00
C ASP A 43 -10.55 -4.95 9.49
N TRP A 44 -9.64 -5.68 8.85
CA TRP A 44 -9.33 -7.07 9.21
C TRP A 44 -8.70 -7.19 10.60
N THR A 45 -7.78 -6.27 10.92
CA THR A 45 -7.15 -6.15 12.24
C THR A 45 -8.20 -5.87 13.31
N LEU A 46 -9.07 -4.87 13.07
CA LEU A 46 -10.11 -4.49 14.01
C LEU A 46 -11.19 -5.56 14.15
N HIS A 47 -11.48 -6.33 13.10
CA HIS A 47 -12.43 -7.43 13.15
C HIS A 47 -11.92 -8.58 14.03
N LEU A 48 -10.64 -8.94 13.90
CA LEU A 48 -10.05 -10.04 14.65
C LEU A 48 -9.66 -9.68 16.09
N ALA A 49 -9.39 -8.40 16.37
CA ALA A 49 -9.05 -7.93 17.70
C ALA A 49 -10.13 -8.31 18.74
N ASP A 50 -9.72 -8.59 19.99
CA ASP A 50 -10.68 -8.65 21.09
C ASP A 50 -11.18 -7.23 21.45
N ASN A 51 -12.09 -7.12 22.43
CA ASN A 51 -12.66 -5.82 22.80
C ASN A 51 -11.61 -4.84 23.36
N ALA A 52 -10.62 -5.34 24.11
CA ALA A 52 -9.60 -4.50 24.72
C ALA A 52 -8.58 -4.02 23.67
N ALA A 53 -8.15 -4.90 22.78
CA ALA A 53 -7.32 -4.59 21.64
C ALA A 53 -8.04 -3.65 20.67
N TYR A 54 -9.33 -3.88 20.38
CA TYR A 54 -10.13 -2.97 19.54
C TYR A 54 -10.16 -1.56 20.09
N GLU A 55 -10.43 -1.39 21.40
CA GLU A 55 -10.47 -0.08 22.04
C GLU A 55 -9.09 0.58 22.08
N ARG A 56 -8.02 -0.18 22.35
CA ARG A 56 -6.65 0.36 22.30
C ARG A 56 -6.22 0.78 20.89
N LEU A 57 -6.56 -0.01 19.87
CA LEU A 57 -6.11 0.19 18.50
C LEU A 57 -6.90 1.28 17.78
N SER A 58 -8.21 1.37 18.03
CA SER A 58 -9.10 2.36 17.38
C SER A 58 -9.44 3.56 18.26
N GLY A 59 -9.14 3.52 19.56
CA GLY A 59 -9.60 4.52 20.53
C GLY A 59 -11.11 4.49 20.80
N GLN A 60 -11.84 3.49 20.27
CA GLN A 60 -13.30 3.40 20.38
C GLN A 60 -13.75 2.08 21.00
N LYS A 61 -14.82 2.11 21.80
CA LYS A 61 -15.46 0.89 22.30
C LYS A 61 -16.24 0.19 21.18
N ARG A 62 -16.04 -1.12 21.04
CA ARG A 62 -16.81 -1.93 20.08
C ARG A 62 -18.30 -1.83 20.36
N GLY A 63 -19.08 -1.51 19.33
CA GLY A 63 -20.54 -1.34 19.45
C GLY A 63 -21.00 -0.03 20.10
N ALA A 64 -20.10 0.91 20.41
CA ALA A 64 -20.50 2.25 20.80
C ALA A 64 -21.33 2.94 19.69
N LYS A 65 -22.22 3.86 20.07
CA LYS A 65 -22.99 4.65 19.10
C LYS A 65 -22.02 5.31 18.11
N ARG A 66 -22.24 5.10 16.80
CA ARG A 66 -21.43 5.68 15.74
C ARG A 66 -21.30 7.19 15.97
N GLY A 67 -20.09 7.62 16.32
CA GLY A 67 -19.72 9.03 16.37
C GLY A 67 -19.54 9.60 14.96
N LYS A 68 -19.03 10.82 14.87
CA LYS A 68 -18.72 11.45 13.57
C LYS A 68 -17.51 10.81 12.86
N VAL A 69 -16.64 10.11 13.60
CA VAL A 69 -15.40 9.49 13.09
C VAL A 69 -15.57 7.98 13.09
N THR A 70 -15.20 7.32 11.99
CA THR A 70 -15.28 5.85 11.91
C THR A 70 -14.13 5.19 12.70
N PRO A 71 -14.30 3.94 13.15
CA PRO A 71 -13.24 3.22 13.87
C PRO A 71 -11.94 3.10 13.06
N GLU A 72 -12.03 2.95 11.74
CA GLU A 72 -10.88 2.84 10.84
C GLU A 72 -10.12 4.16 10.72
N ALA A 73 -10.84 5.29 10.62
CA ALA A 73 -10.21 6.61 10.64
C ALA A 73 -9.55 6.89 12.00
N SER A 74 -10.20 6.50 13.10
CA SER A 74 -9.61 6.65 14.45
C SER A 74 -8.40 5.72 14.65
N PHE A 75 -8.42 4.53 14.05
CA PHE A 75 -7.26 3.63 14.02
C PHE A 75 -6.08 4.26 13.29
N MET A 76 -6.31 4.84 12.11
CA MET A 76 -5.26 5.51 11.35
C MET A 76 -4.59 6.62 12.18
N ASP A 77 -5.39 7.48 12.80
CA ASP A 77 -4.89 8.55 13.67
C ASP A 77 -4.11 7.99 14.87
N ALA A 78 -4.62 6.94 15.51
CA ALA A 78 -4.00 6.32 16.69
C ALA A 78 -2.72 5.54 16.38
N GLN A 79 -2.55 5.06 15.14
CA GLN A 79 -1.40 4.24 14.73
C GLN A 79 -0.45 4.97 13.78
N LEU A 80 -0.56 6.30 13.64
CA LEU A 80 0.25 7.11 12.73
C LEU A 80 1.76 6.88 12.92
N ASP A 81 2.22 6.78 14.17
CA ASP A 81 3.64 6.54 14.49
C ASP A 81 4.14 5.15 14.08
N ARG A 82 3.23 4.17 13.96
CA ARG A 82 3.56 2.76 13.68
C ARG A 82 3.33 2.40 12.22
N LEU A 83 2.39 3.09 11.56
CA LEU A 83 1.95 2.85 10.20
C LEU A 83 1.92 4.19 9.40
N PRO A 84 3.02 4.95 9.33
CA PRO A 84 3.02 6.28 8.70
C PRO A 84 2.64 6.26 7.21
N ALA A 85 2.90 5.15 6.50
CA ALA A 85 2.53 5.02 5.08
C ALA A 85 1.01 4.75 4.85
N LEU A 86 0.25 4.53 5.93
CA LEU A 86 -1.17 4.17 5.85
C LEU A 86 -2.03 5.32 5.35
N GLU A 87 -1.69 6.57 5.65
CA GLU A 87 -2.44 7.75 5.20
C GLU A 87 -2.46 7.87 3.67
N VAL A 88 -1.33 7.59 3.02
CA VAL A 88 -1.25 7.56 1.55
C VAL A 88 -2.14 6.46 1.00
N CYS A 89 -2.11 5.26 1.61
CA CYS A 89 -2.94 4.13 1.23
C CYS A 89 -4.43 4.43 1.41
N TYR A 90 -4.82 5.06 2.53
CA TYR A 90 -6.17 5.52 2.80
C TYR A 90 -6.66 6.52 1.75
N THR A 91 -5.82 7.50 1.44
CA THR A 91 -6.13 8.56 0.47
C THR A 91 -6.35 7.96 -0.91
N LEU A 92 -5.45 7.08 -1.37
CA LEU A 92 -5.58 6.37 -2.63
C LEU A 92 -6.81 5.46 -2.68
N ALA A 93 -7.04 4.64 -1.65
CA ALA A 93 -8.16 3.71 -1.61
C ALA A 93 -9.53 4.43 -1.63
N ASN A 94 -9.60 5.66 -1.12
CA ASN A 94 -10.83 6.45 -1.12
C ASN A 94 -10.96 7.43 -2.30
N SER A 95 -9.85 7.84 -2.95
CA SER A 95 -9.90 8.74 -4.10
C SER A 95 -10.66 8.15 -5.29
N VAL A 96 -10.68 6.82 -5.45
CA VAL A 96 -11.45 6.15 -6.52
C VAL A 96 -12.95 6.02 -6.24
N LYS A 97 -13.37 6.17 -4.98
CA LYS A 97 -14.80 6.07 -4.61
C LYS A 97 -15.59 7.32 -5.01
N HIS A 98 -14.88 8.42 -5.25
CA HIS A 98 -15.46 9.69 -5.64
C HIS A 98 -15.02 10.03 -7.06
N ARG A 99 -15.98 10.01 -8.01
CA ARG A 99 -15.75 10.42 -9.41
C ARG A 99 -15.21 11.84 -9.54
N GLU A 100 -15.42 12.68 -8.53
CA GLU A 100 -14.86 14.01 -8.39
C GLU A 100 -13.90 14.00 -7.20
N MET A 101 -12.63 14.36 -7.42
CA MET A 101 -11.64 14.53 -6.36
C MET A 101 -12.12 15.64 -5.42
N ARG A 102 -12.40 15.30 -4.17
CA ARG A 102 -12.69 16.27 -3.11
C ARG A 102 -11.41 17.01 -2.75
N THR A 103 -11.26 18.22 -3.28
CA THR A 103 -10.12 19.12 -3.04
C THR A 103 -10.07 19.67 -1.61
N ASP A 104 -11.10 19.45 -0.79
CA ASP A 104 -11.17 19.96 0.59
C ASP A 104 -10.43 19.07 1.62
N ARG A 105 -10.03 17.85 1.24
CA ARG A 105 -9.45 16.86 2.18
C ARG A 105 -8.33 15.99 1.63
N MET A 106 -7.91 16.18 0.38
CA MET A 106 -6.84 15.37 -0.19
C MET A 106 -5.81 16.28 -0.85
N PRO A 107 -4.52 16.15 -0.51
CA PRO A 107 -3.43 16.58 -1.38
C PRO A 107 -3.68 16.01 -2.78
N THR A 108 -3.12 16.66 -3.80
CA THR A 108 -3.21 16.19 -5.19
C THR A 108 -2.59 14.80 -5.34
N VAL A 109 -3.36 13.75 -5.07
CA VAL A 109 -2.90 12.38 -5.19
C VAL A 109 -3.14 11.87 -6.60
N SER A 110 -2.06 11.62 -7.33
CA SER A 110 -2.12 11.10 -8.69
C SER A 110 -1.18 9.91 -8.89
N THR A 111 -1.59 8.97 -9.74
CA THR A 111 -0.75 7.85 -10.18
C THR A 111 -0.18 8.15 -11.56
N GLY A 112 1.14 8.05 -11.70
CA GLY A 112 1.83 8.23 -12.97
C GLY A 112 2.74 7.06 -13.27
N SER A 113 3.11 6.91 -14.55
CA SER A 113 4.11 5.94 -14.98
C SER A 113 5.05 6.61 -15.97
N THR A 114 6.36 6.40 -15.81
CA THR A 114 7.37 6.87 -16.77
C THR A 114 8.28 5.72 -17.19
N GLY A 115 8.67 5.68 -18.46
CA GLY A 115 9.64 4.70 -18.94
C GLY A 115 11.06 5.13 -18.54
N LEU A 116 11.76 4.29 -17.80
CA LEU A 116 13.19 4.40 -17.56
C LEU A 116 13.93 3.54 -18.58
N PHE A 117 14.80 4.17 -19.36
CA PHE A 117 15.66 3.48 -20.33
C PHE A 117 16.96 3.04 -19.66
N SER A 118 17.24 1.75 -19.71
CA SER A 118 18.55 1.20 -19.41
C SER A 118 19.42 1.30 -20.66
N TRP A 119 20.65 1.77 -20.49
CA TRP A 119 21.60 1.97 -21.59
C TRP A 119 22.78 1.01 -21.46
N SER A 120 23.31 0.53 -22.58
CA SER A 120 24.57 -0.21 -22.61
C SER A 120 25.76 0.69 -22.29
N GLU A 121 26.84 0.06 -21.84
CA GLU A 121 28.17 0.67 -21.89
C GLU A 121 28.50 1.08 -23.34
N PRO A 122 29.17 2.23 -23.54
CA PRO A 122 29.50 2.70 -24.88
C PRO A 122 30.37 1.68 -25.62
N ALA A 123 30.01 1.34 -26.85
CA ALA A 123 30.85 0.47 -27.67
C ALA A 123 32.21 1.16 -27.93
N THR A 124 33.30 0.48 -27.56
CA THR A 124 34.68 0.96 -27.77
C THR A 124 34.90 1.34 -29.23
N GLY A 125 35.26 2.61 -29.46
CA GLY A 125 35.57 3.15 -30.79
C GLY A 125 34.44 3.94 -31.47
N THR A 126 33.18 3.83 -31.03
CA THR A 126 32.07 4.62 -31.61
C THR A 126 31.39 5.57 -30.61
N GLY A 127 31.54 5.31 -29.31
CA GLY A 127 30.90 6.10 -28.25
C GLY A 127 29.37 5.98 -28.23
N ARG A 128 28.77 5.16 -29.09
CA ARG A 128 27.32 4.95 -29.14
C ARG A 128 26.89 4.00 -28.03
N ARG A 129 25.83 4.41 -27.33
CA ARG A 129 25.06 3.56 -26.42
C ARG A 129 23.83 3.05 -27.16
N SER A 130 23.41 1.85 -26.79
CA SER A 130 22.14 1.25 -27.20
C SER A 130 21.24 1.10 -25.99
N ILE A 131 19.93 1.16 -26.18
CA ILE A 131 18.97 0.83 -25.12
C ILE A 131 19.04 -0.68 -24.90
N THR A 132 19.32 -1.09 -23.66
CA THR A 132 19.39 -2.50 -23.24
C THR A 132 18.13 -2.98 -22.53
N GLY A 133 17.29 -2.04 -22.09
CA GLY A 133 16.03 -2.36 -21.43
C GLY A 133 15.15 -1.12 -21.25
N ILE A 134 13.87 -1.38 -20.99
CA ILE A 134 12.89 -0.37 -20.60
C ILE A 134 12.22 -0.89 -19.33
N THR A 135 12.30 -0.12 -18.26
CA THR A 135 11.59 -0.40 -17.00
C THR A 135 10.51 0.64 -16.80
N LEU A 136 9.32 0.23 -16.39
CA LEU A 136 8.24 1.16 -16.09
C LEU A 136 8.35 1.60 -14.63
N LEU A 137 8.61 2.89 -14.39
CA LEU A 137 8.58 3.47 -13.05
C LEU A 137 7.18 3.99 -12.77
N THR A 138 6.48 3.35 -11.84
CA THR A 138 5.20 3.83 -11.33
C THR A 138 5.44 4.68 -10.09
N TYR A 139 4.86 5.87 -10.07
CA TYR A 139 4.99 6.80 -8.95
C TYR A 139 3.62 7.27 -8.46
N LEU A 140 3.61 7.60 -7.18
CA LEU A 140 2.51 8.23 -6.46
C LEU A 140 2.93 9.64 -6.13
N GLU A 141 2.18 10.62 -6.61
CA GLU A 141 2.37 12.01 -6.16
C GLU A 141 1.46 12.23 -4.95
N ALA A 142 1.99 12.71 -3.83
CA ALA A 142 1.24 13.12 -2.64
C ALA A 142 1.91 14.37 -2.06
N ASP A 143 1.14 15.41 -1.75
CA ASP A 143 1.67 16.70 -1.24
C ASP A 143 2.77 17.35 -2.11
N GLY A 144 2.76 17.07 -3.43
CA GLY A 144 3.77 17.57 -4.37
C GLY A 144 5.09 16.78 -4.37
N GLU A 145 5.19 15.73 -3.55
CA GLU A 145 6.30 14.78 -3.57
C GLU A 145 5.95 13.55 -4.40
N ARG A 146 6.93 13.03 -5.15
CA ARG A 146 6.78 11.78 -5.91
C ARG A 146 7.46 10.64 -5.18
N HIS A 147 6.66 9.65 -4.82
CA HIS A 147 7.11 8.41 -4.23
C HIS A 147 7.15 7.32 -5.29
N ASN A 148 8.22 6.52 -5.32
CA ASN A 148 8.22 5.26 -6.05
C ASN A 148 7.16 4.34 -5.43
N ALA A 149 6.22 3.87 -6.24
CA ALA A 149 5.10 3.08 -5.74
C ALA A 149 5.57 1.76 -5.13
N ILE A 150 6.61 1.12 -5.70
CA ILE A 150 7.15 -0.14 -5.17
C ILE A 150 7.73 0.10 -3.77
N ASP A 151 8.64 1.08 -3.64
CA ASP A 151 9.29 1.39 -2.37
C ASP A 151 8.26 1.75 -1.28
N LEU A 152 7.22 2.51 -1.66
CA LEU A 152 6.14 2.90 -0.74
C LEU A 152 5.37 1.68 -0.23
N PHE A 153 4.96 0.77 -1.13
CA PHE A 153 4.17 -0.40 -0.72
C PHE A 153 5.00 -1.48 -0.04
N GLU A 154 6.29 -1.61 -0.37
CA GLU A 154 7.22 -2.45 0.39
C GLU A 154 7.42 -1.94 1.82
N ALA A 155 7.59 -0.62 1.99
CA ALA A 155 7.66 0.00 3.30
C ALA A 155 6.35 -0.21 4.09
N MET A 156 5.20 -0.04 3.45
CA MET A 156 3.89 -0.30 4.06
C MET A 156 3.74 -1.77 4.46
N ALA A 157 4.15 -2.72 3.62
CA ALA A 157 4.12 -4.15 3.95
C ALA A 157 5.04 -4.46 5.15
N ALA A 158 6.25 -3.91 5.17
CA ALA A 158 7.17 -4.08 6.30
C ALA A 158 6.57 -3.54 7.61
N GLN A 159 5.98 -2.34 7.58
CA GLN A 159 5.28 -1.74 8.72
C GLN A 159 4.11 -2.62 9.20
N TRP A 160 3.27 -3.09 8.28
CA TRP A 160 2.16 -4.00 8.60
C TRP A 160 2.64 -5.30 9.22
N ARG A 161 3.70 -5.92 8.69
CA ARG A 161 4.25 -7.16 9.23
C ARG A 161 4.69 -6.97 10.67
N VAL A 162 5.48 -5.93 10.94
CA VAL A 162 5.95 -5.62 12.30
C VAL A 162 4.77 -5.35 13.23
N PHE A 163 3.79 -4.56 12.77
CA PHE A 163 2.59 -4.26 13.51
C PHE A 163 1.81 -5.53 13.88
N LEU A 164 1.48 -6.38 12.91
CA LEU A 164 0.70 -7.60 13.12
C LEU A 164 1.41 -8.58 14.06
N ILE A 165 2.74 -8.70 13.95
CA ILE A 165 3.53 -9.55 14.87
C ILE A 165 3.44 -9.02 16.30
N HIS A 166 3.65 -7.71 16.51
CA HIS A 166 3.57 -7.10 17.83
C HIS A 166 2.17 -7.19 18.45
N GLU A 167 1.12 -7.15 17.64
CA GLU A 167 -0.27 -7.30 18.09
C GLU A 167 -0.69 -8.77 18.27
N GLY A 168 0.17 -9.74 17.96
CA GLY A 168 -0.18 -11.16 18.03
C GLY A 168 -1.24 -11.58 16.99
N LEU A 169 -1.37 -10.82 15.90
CA LEU A 169 -2.34 -11.01 14.82
C LEU A 169 -1.70 -11.57 13.54
N PHE A 170 -0.40 -11.90 13.60
CA PHE A 170 0.34 -12.51 12.51
C PHE A 170 0.45 -14.02 12.69
N GLU A 171 0.02 -14.77 11.68
CA GLU A 171 0.17 -16.23 11.64
C GLU A 171 1.43 -16.57 10.85
N PHE A 172 2.41 -17.21 11.49
CA PHE A 172 3.57 -17.72 10.77
C PHE A 172 3.17 -18.98 10.01
N ARG A 173 3.35 -18.93 8.68
CA ARG A 173 3.05 -20.06 7.80
C ARG A 173 4.34 -20.61 7.22
N PRO A 174 4.48 -21.95 7.09
CA PRO A 174 5.54 -22.53 6.29
C PRO A 174 5.36 -22.08 4.83
N GLU A 175 6.47 -21.84 4.12
CA GLU A 175 6.44 -21.54 2.69
C GLU A 175 5.65 -22.63 1.98
N GLN A 176 4.62 -22.24 1.24
CA GLN A 176 3.94 -23.17 0.35
C GLN A 176 4.91 -23.48 -0.79
N PRO A 177 5.07 -24.77 -1.18
CA PRO A 177 5.89 -25.11 -2.32
C PRO A 177 5.34 -24.41 -3.57
N ASP A 178 6.24 -23.88 -4.39
CA ASP A 178 5.89 -23.29 -5.70
C ASP A 178 5.15 -24.34 -6.55
N ASP A 179 3.91 -24.04 -6.95
CA ASP A 179 3.11 -24.85 -7.89
C ASP A 179 3.61 -24.74 -9.33
#